data_AF-A0A5C3NNR3-F1
#
_entry.id   AF-A0A5C3NNR3-F1
#
_cell.length_a   1.000
_cell.length_b   1.000
_cell.length_c   1.000
_cell.angle_alpha   90.00
_cell.angle_beta   90.00
_cell.angle_gamma   90.00
#
_symmetry.space_group_name_H-M   'P 1'
#
loop_
_entity.id
_entity.type
_entity.pdbx_description
1 polymer ?
#
loop_
_entity_poly.entity_id
_entity_poly.type
_entity_poly.pdbx_seq_one_letter_code
_entity_poly.pdbx_strand_id
1 'polypeptide(L)'
;YDINCQYRKKFRKRIKDIQTNFPNLLSIRLDYLPFTLPGIGKFHAPAHTASCRCKYSYNYLPGVGMTDGEAAERIWAILNHLAARTKEMSPGHRHDVINHFYSDMNIRRLHGIGE
;
A
#
# COMPACT_ATOMS: atom_id res chain seq x y z
N TYR A 1 -4.56 -2.33 2.68
CA TYR A 1 -4.05 -0.96 2.87
C TYR A 1 -5.04 -0.17 3.71
N ASP A 2 -4.56 0.57 4.70
CA ASP A 2 -5.37 1.18 5.77
C ASP A 2 -6.55 2.02 5.22
N ILE A 3 -6.31 2.78 4.15
CA ILE A 3 -7.34 3.60 3.50
C ILE A 3 -8.48 2.79 2.89
N ASN A 4 -8.26 1.52 2.54
CA ASN A 4 -9.24 0.72 1.81
C ASN A 4 -10.55 0.57 2.59
N CYS A 5 -10.49 0.45 3.92
CA CYS A 5 -11.68 0.35 4.77
C CYS A 5 -12.60 1.57 4.64
N GLN A 6 -12.03 2.77 4.53
CA GLN A 6 -12.77 4.01 4.33
C GLN A 6 -13.15 4.21 2.86
N TYR A 7 -12.22 3.90 1.95
CA TYR A 7 -12.37 4.12 0.52
C TYR A 7 -13.49 3.24 -0.05
N ARG A 8 -13.51 1.94 0.26
CA ARG A 8 -14.49 1.01 -0.30
C ARG A 8 -15.94 1.34 0.03
N LYS A 9 -16.21 1.96 1.20
CA LYS A 9 -17.57 2.32 1.64
C LYS A 9 -18.30 3.24 0.66
N LYS A 10 -17.57 4.19 0.06
CA LYS A 10 -18.12 5.15 -0.89
C LYS A 10 -17.60 4.93 -2.32
N PHE A 11 -16.94 3.80 -2.60
CA PHE A 11 -16.32 3.53 -3.90
C PHE A 11 -17.31 3.73 -5.05
N ARG A 12 -18.44 3.01 -5.00
CA ARG A 12 -19.46 3.07 -6.04
C ARG A 12 -19.97 4.49 -6.28
N LYS A 13 -20.24 5.22 -5.20
CA LYS A 13 -20.67 6.63 -5.28
C LYS A 13 -19.61 7.47 -5.99
N ARG A 14 -18.35 7.40 -5.55
CA ARG A 14 -17.25 8.17 -6.16
C ARG A 14 -17.06 7.85 -7.63
N ILE A 15 -17.15 6.59 -8.03
CA ILE A 15 -17.02 6.22 -9.45
C ILE A 15 -18.18 6.79 -10.28
N LYS A 16 -19.42 6.71 -9.78
CA LYS A 16 -20.57 7.35 -10.44
C LYS A 16 -20.39 8.85 -10.58
N ASP A 17 -19.97 9.53 -9.50
CA ASP A 17 -19.71 10.96 -9.51
C ASP A 17 -18.63 11.32 -10.56
N ILE A 18 -17.56 10.51 -10.70
CA ILE A 18 -16.53 10.68 -11.73
C ILE A 18 -17.12 10.48 -13.13
N GLN A 19 -17.92 9.43 -13.36
CA GLN A 19 -18.53 9.16 -14.66
C GLN A 19 -19.48 10.28 -15.10
N THR A 20 -20.23 10.87 -14.16
CA THR A 20 -21.12 12.00 -14.43
C THR A 20 -20.35 13.28 -14.76
N ASN A 21 -19.30 13.59 -13.99
CA ASN A 21 -18.52 14.83 -14.18
C ASN A 21 -17.52 14.75 -15.34
N PHE A 22 -17.08 13.54 -15.69
CA PHE A 22 -16.07 13.29 -16.71
C PHE A 22 -16.51 12.18 -17.67
N PRO A 23 -17.57 12.40 -18.46
CA PRO A 23 -18.16 11.37 -19.33
C PRO A 23 -17.20 10.86 -20.42
N ASN A 24 -16.16 11.64 -20.73
CA ASN A 24 -15.15 11.28 -21.74
C ASN A 24 -14.11 10.26 -21.22
N LEU A 25 -14.12 9.91 -19.93
CA LEU A 25 -13.24 8.88 -19.37
C LEU A 25 -13.77 7.47 -19.65
N LEU A 26 -13.70 7.05 -20.92
CA LEU A 26 -14.22 5.78 -21.42
C LEU A 26 -13.55 4.53 -20.80
N SER A 27 -12.42 4.70 -20.11
CA SER A 27 -11.72 3.64 -19.37
C SER A 27 -12.40 3.28 -18.04
N ILE A 28 -13.20 4.17 -17.46
CA ILE A 28 -13.85 3.97 -16.15
C ILE A 28 -15.28 3.48 -16.38
N ARG A 29 -15.43 2.21 -16.75
CA ARG A 29 -16.74 1.62 -17.11
C ARG A 29 -17.46 0.95 -15.94
N LEU A 30 -16.72 0.44 -14.96
CA LEU A 30 -17.26 -0.33 -13.84
C LEU A 30 -17.34 0.54 -12.58
N ASP A 31 -18.47 0.51 -11.90
CA ASP A 31 -18.70 1.22 -10.63
C ASP A 31 -18.53 0.33 -9.39
N TYR A 32 -17.99 -0.88 -9.59
CA TYR A 32 -17.69 -1.85 -8.54
C TYR A 32 -16.23 -2.28 -8.61
N LEU A 33 -15.69 -2.67 -7.45
CA LEU A 33 -14.37 -3.30 -7.39
C LEU A 33 -14.48 -4.73 -7.93
N PRO A 34 -13.47 -5.23 -8.66
CA PRO A 34 -13.37 -6.66 -8.91
C PRO A 34 -13.36 -7.43 -7.58
N PHE A 35 -13.66 -8.74 -7.65
CA PHE A 35 -13.70 -9.57 -6.45
C PHE A 35 -12.37 -9.46 -5.70
N THR A 36 -12.41 -8.85 -4.53
CA THR A 36 -11.25 -8.51 -3.73
C THR A 36 -11.56 -8.77 -2.27
N LEU A 37 -10.60 -9.38 -1.57
CA LEU A 37 -10.69 -9.59 -0.13
C LEU A 37 -10.10 -8.38 0.61
N PRO A 38 -10.93 -7.61 1.33
CA PRO A 38 -10.45 -6.50 2.14
C PRO A 38 -9.68 -7.00 3.36
N GLY A 39 -8.52 -6.41 3.61
CA GLY A 39 -7.74 -6.65 4.83
C GLY A 39 -7.29 -5.35 5.49
N ILE A 40 -7.17 -5.38 6.82
CA ILE A 40 -6.60 -4.33 7.66
C ILE A 40 -5.24 -4.79 8.16
N GLY A 41 -4.19 -4.00 7.88
CA GLY A 41 -2.84 -4.26 8.38
C GLY A 41 -2.84 -4.36 9.91
N LYS A 42 -2.01 -5.25 10.46
CA LYS A 42 -2.09 -5.59 11.89
C LYS A 42 -1.84 -4.38 12.78
N PHE A 43 -0.94 -3.48 12.37
CA PHE A 43 -0.63 -2.25 13.08
C PHE A 43 -1.84 -1.29 13.14
N HIS A 44 -2.61 -1.24 12.05
CA HIS A 44 -3.78 -0.36 11.96
C HIS A 44 -5.04 -0.93 12.62
N ALA A 45 -5.12 -2.23 12.90
CA ALA A 45 -6.33 -2.84 13.46
C ALA A 45 -6.93 -2.11 14.68
N PRO A 46 -6.14 -1.63 15.67
CA PRO A 46 -6.67 -0.86 16.80
C PRO A 46 -7.38 0.45 16.39
N ALA A 47 -6.98 1.08 15.28
CA ALA A 47 -7.60 2.31 14.78
C ALA A 47 -8.97 2.08 14.10
N HIS A 48 -9.38 0.83 13.90
CA HIS A 48 -10.67 0.48 13.29
C HIS A 48 -11.71 0.11 14.34
N THR A 49 -13.00 0.18 13.97
CA THR A 49 -14.10 -0.27 14.83
C THR A 49 -14.00 -1.77 15.14
N ALA A 50 -14.52 -2.20 16.28
CA ALA A 50 -14.44 -3.60 16.72
C ALA A 50 -14.92 -4.60 15.65
N SER A 51 -16.01 -4.29 14.94
CA SER A 51 -16.54 -5.12 13.86
C SER A 51 -15.56 -5.29 12.67
N CYS A 52 -14.76 -4.27 12.37
CA CYS A 52 -13.77 -4.32 11.29
C CYS A 52 -12.56 -5.18 11.67
N ARG A 53 -12.12 -5.12 12.94
CA ARG A 53 -10.96 -5.85 13.44
C ARG A 53 -11.08 -7.36 13.24
N CYS A 54 -12.26 -7.92 13.48
CA CYS A 54 -12.51 -9.35 13.25
C CYS A 54 -12.76 -9.65 11.76
N LYS A 55 -13.64 -8.88 11.11
CA LYS A 55 -14.09 -9.17 9.73
C LYS A 55 -12.98 -9.06 8.68
N TYR A 56 -12.03 -8.16 8.89
CA TYR A 56 -10.96 -7.86 7.93
C TYR A 56 -9.57 -8.10 8.53
N SER A 57 -9.50 -8.94 9.57
CA SER A 57 -8.23 -9.29 10.20
C SER A 57 -7.30 -9.96 9.20
N TYR A 58 -6.05 -9.50 9.13
CA TYR A 58 -5.01 -10.21 8.41
C TYR A 58 -4.79 -11.63 8.97
N ASN A 59 -5.11 -11.89 10.24
CA ASN A 59 -4.98 -13.25 10.80
C ASN A 59 -5.94 -14.27 10.16
N TYR A 60 -7.02 -13.80 9.52
CA TYR A 60 -8.05 -14.66 8.93
C TYR A 60 -8.08 -14.60 7.40
N LEU A 61 -7.16 -13.83 6.79
CA LEU A 61 -7.14 -13.66 5.33
C LEU A 61 -6.32 -14.79 4.69
N PRO A 62 -6.84 -15.51 3.69
CA PRO A 62 -6.10 -16.60 3.05
C PRO A 62 -4.87 -16.08 2.31
N GLY A 63 -3.77 -16.82 2.38
CA GLY A 63 -2.54 -16.57 1.62
C GLY A 63 -1.62 -15.46 2.16
N VAL A 64 -1.96 -14.81 3.28
CA VAL A 64 -1.11 -13.74 3.86
C VAL A 64 0.00 -14.27 4.78
N GLY A 65 -0.12 -15.50 5.28
CA GLY A 65 0.85 -16.08 6.21
C GLY A 65 0.97 -15.24 7.50
N MET A 66 2.19 -15.16 8.04
CA MET A 66 2.47 -14.41 9.28
C MET A 66 2.78 -12.92 9.06
N THR A 67 2.54 -12.39 7.86
CA THR A 67 2.78 -10.97 7.56
C THR A 67 1.87 -10.05 8.38
N ASP A 68 2.34 -8.83 8.65
CA ASP A 68 1.52 -7.76 9.21
C ASP A 68 0.95 -6.81 8.17
N GLY A 69 1.43 -6.90 6.92
CA GLY A 69 1.04 -6.01 5.83
C GLY A 69 1.78 -4.67 5.80
N GLU A 70 2.75 -4.43 6.69
CA GLU A 70 3.40 -3.12 6.89
C GLU A 70 4.81 -3.03 6.25
N ALA A 71 5.24 -4.08 5.54
CA ALA A 71 6.59 -4.16 4.98
C ALA A 71 6.93 -2.98 4.04
N ALA A 72 5.98 -2.57 3.18
CA ALA A 72 6.17 -1.44 2.28
C ALA A 72 6.33 -0.12 3.05
N GLU A 73 5.54 0.10 4.11
CA GLU A 73 5.58 1.34 4.90
C GLU A 73 6.90 1.49 5.67
N ARG A 74 7.45 0.39 6.18
CA ARG A 74 8.79 0.38 6.79
C ARG A 74 9.88 0.78 5.81
N ILE A 75 9.79 0.29 4.57
CA ILE A 75 10.73 0.66 3.51
C ILE A 75 10.60 2.15 3.18
N TRP A 76 9.37 2.67 3.05
CA TRP A 76 9.15 4.09 2.80
C TRP A 76 9.67 4.99 3.92
N ALA A 77 9.50 4.59 5.19
CA ALA A 77 10.04 5.34 6.32
C ALA A 77 11.56 5.52 6.20
N ILE A 78 12.29 4.48 5.78
CA ILE A 78 13.74 4.55 5.54
C ILE A 78 14.04 5.44 4.33
N LEU A 79 13.30 5.27 3.23
CA LEU A 79 13.53 6.02 1.98
C LEU A 79 13.15 7.49 2.06
N ASN A 80 12.29 7.90 2.99
CA ASN A 80 11.96 9.31 3.19
C ASN A 80 13.23 10.14 3.51
N HIS A 81 14.21 9.56 4.20
CA HIS A 81 15.50 10.20 4.42
C HIS A 81 16.32 10.36 3.13
N LEU A 82 16.14 9.45 2.16
CA LEU A 82 16.80 9.49 0.86
C LEU A 82 16.20 10.56 -0.05
N ALA A 83 14.93 10.93 0.14
CA ALA A 83 14.27 11.97 -0.64
C ALA A 83 15.02 13.32 -0.55
N ALA A 84 15.45 13.71 0.64
CA ALA A 84 16.25 14.94 0.84
C ALA A 84 17.63 14.85 0.18
N ARG A 85 18.29 13.68 0.28
CA ARG A 85 19.64 13.46 -0.27
C ARG A 85 19.68 13.42 -1.79
N THR A 86 18.57 13.03 -2.42
CA THR A 86 18.50 12.81 -3.87
C THR A 86 17.81 13.96 -4.62
N LYS A 87 17.38 15.01 -3.91
CA LYS A 87 16.56 16.08 -4.47
C LYS A 87 17.25 16.85 -5.61
N GLU A 88 18.53 17.18 -5.44
CA GLU A 88 19.31 17.97 -6.40
C GLU A 88 20.06 17.10 -7.42
N MET A 89 19.89 15.78 -7.38
CA MET A 89 20.52 14.87 -8.32
C MET A 89 19.83 14.90 -9.68
N SER A 90 20.58 14.66 -10.76
CA SER A 90 19.99 14.45 -12.08
C SER A 90 19.03 13.25 -12.07
N PRO A 91 18.02 13.19 -12.96
CA PRO A 91 17.02 12.11 -12.93
C PRO A 91 17.63 10.69 -13.00
N GLY A 92 18.64 10.48 -13.84
CA GLY A 92 19.34 9.20 -13.95
C GLY A 92 20.11 8.87 -12.67
N HIS A 93 20.91 9.81 -12.17
CA HIS A 93 21.70 9.59 -10.95
C HIS A 93 20.80 9.34 -9.73
N ARG A 94 19.68 10.07 -9.63
CA ARG A 94 18.68 9.85 -8.58
C ARG A 94 18.12 8.43 -8.62
N HIS A 95 17.80 7.92 -9.81
CA HIS A 95 17.28 6.56 -9.98
C HIS A 95 18.32 5.51 -9.56
N ASP A 96 19.58 5.67 -9.98
CA ASP A 96 20.67 4.75 -9.64
C ASP A 96 20.95 4.72 -8.14
N VAL A 97 20.96 5.90 -7.49
CA VAL A 97 21.12 6.00 -6.04
C VAL A 97 19.97 5.31 -5.32
N ILE A 98 18.71 5.55 -5.70
CA ILE A 98 17.56 4.87 -5.09
C ILE A 98 17.67 3.34 -5.24
N ASN A 99 18.05 2.85 -6.42
CA ASN A 99 18.23 1.41 -6.66
C ASN A 99 19.38 0.81 -5.86
N HIS A 100 20.48 1.55 -5.65
CA HIS A 100 21.57 1.14 -4.77
C HIS A 100 21.05 0.91 -3.34
N PHE A 101 20.30 1.87 -2.78
CA PHE A 101 19.74 1.73 -1.44
C PHE A 101 18.78 0.54 -1.31
N TYR A 102 17.93 0.30 -2.31
CA TYR A 102 17.10 -0.90 -2.34
C TYR A 102 17.91 -2.19 -2.37
N SER A 103 19.00 -2.21 -3.16
CA SER A 103 19.88 -3.38 -3.29
C SER A 103 20.59 -3.68 -1.96
N ASP A 104 21.11 -2.65 -1.29
CA ASP A 104 21.69 -2.76 0.06
C ASP A 104 20.67 -3.30 1.08
N MET A 105 19.43 -2.78 1.07
CA MET A 105 18.37 -3.27 1.94
C MET A 105 18.06 -4.76 1.70
N ASN A 106 18.04 -5.20 0.44
CA ASN A 106 17.82 -6.60 0.09
C ASN A 106 18.97 -7.50 0.57
N ILE A 107 20.23 -7.07 0.39
CA ILE A 107 21.42 -7.81 0.85
C ILE A 107 21.41 -7.95 2.37
N ARG A 108 21.21 -6.85 3.11
CA ARG A 108 21.12 -6.89 4.57
C ARG A 108 19.99 -7.80 5.05
N ARG A 109 18.85 -7.78 4.37
CA ARG A 109 17.73 -8.67 4.68
C ARG A 109 18.10 -10.13 4.43
N LEU A 110 18.71 -10.44 3.30
CA LEU A 110 19.14 -11.79 2.95
C LEU A 110 20.13 -12.35 3.98
N HIS A 111 21.13 -11.56 4.36
CA HIS A 111 22.13 -11.97 5.35
C HIS A 111 21.55 -12.14 6.76
N GLY A 112 20.47 -11.41 7.09
CA GLY A 112 19.74 -11.57 8.35
C GLY A 112 18.71 -12.70 8.36
N ILE A 113 18.55 -13.49 7.28
CA ILE A 113 17.68 -14.67 7.30
C ILE A 113 18.42 -15.79 8.04
N GLY A 114 18.17 -15.94 9.34
CA GLY A 114 18.70 -17.06 10.14
C GLY A 114 19.32 -16.67 11.48
N GLU A 115 19.50 -15.37 11.73
CA GLU A 115 19.72 -14.80 13.07
C GLU A 115 18.37 -14.60 13.80
#